data_AF-A0A838K3I7-F1
#
_entry.id   AF-A0A838K3I7-F1
#
_cell.length_a   1.000
_cell.length_b   1.000
_cell.length_c   1.000
_cell.angle_alpha   90.00
_cell.angle_beta   90.00
_cell.angle_gamma   90.00
#
_symmetry.space_group_name_H-M   'P 1'
#
loop_
_entity.id
_entity.type
_entity.pdbx_description
1 polymer ?
#
loop_
_entity_poly.entity_id
_entity_poly.type
_entity_poly.pdbx_seq_one_letter_code
_entity_poly.pdbx_strand_id
1 'polypeptide(L)'
;VNKGTALCSLPGHADEGAGLLAEARDTARRSGDMLTLTRGYVNGVLFELEKRRYARARLLLEEGWGVADRHGLDSAAASIAGLGVHLALCEGDAAAAYRWLRLGRRVVAAPGSDLWLLAMDGLMAAERDDAEAAASVLARLVDEAQRRPSERASAWIGQLATAIAARAGNAPAARAALAEYRGGVEAVVRYVQEDAAWIMAVDALSAGVDVAELRAFLAAIEPGRRDRATVKDGYATADRRVAGWAAHLEGMAGERVGDAAGAAEAYRRALAAPQLWRPATAIADLHQRLARCQDLLGDRSGARQEAVTAVELLDGWPGYRRAAAETLLRRLEGGTGSGLLTPRETEVVALLAEGLTNRQIANRLFIAVKTVAVHVSNILAKTGLSTRTEVAAWALRSGAVDSPAAS
;
A
#
# COMPACT_ATOMS: atom_id res chain seq x y z
N VAL A 1 16.89 24.30 -14.25
CA VAL A 1 16.35 23.12 -13.53
C VAL A 1 16.74 23.11 -12.06
N ASN A 2 18.03 22.95 -11.70
CA ASN A 2 18.46 22.82 -10.29
C ASN A 2 17.96 23.94 -9.35
N LYS A 3 18.02 25.20 -9.78
CA LYS A 3 17.50 26.35 -9.00
C LYS A 3 15.99 26.25 -8.73
N GLY A 4 15.20 25.89 -9.75
CA GLY A 4 13.75 25.68 -9.60
C GLY A 4 13.44 24.50 -8.67
N THR A 5 14.17 23.39 -8.81
CA THR A 5 14.05 22.23 -7.93
C THR A 5 14.37 22.56 -6.47
N ALA A 6 15.41 23.35 -6.19
CA ALA A 6 15.75 23.76 -4.84
C ALA A 6 14.65 24.65 -4.21
N LEU A 7 14.10 25.59 -4.99
CA LEU A 7 13.03 26.50 -4.52
C LEU A 7 11.70 25.78 -4.29
N CYS A 8 11.37 24.77 -5.09
CA CYS A 8 10.18 23.93 -4.92
C CYS A 8 10.11 23.26 -3.54
N SER A 9 11.26 22.94 -2.95
CA SER A 9 11.38 22.28 -1.64
C SER A 9 11.32 23.26 -0.47
N LEU A 10 11.34 24.58 -0.71
CA LEU A 10 11.30 25.59 0.34
C LEU A 10 9.85 26.00 0.68
N PRO A 11 9.47 26.09 1.97
CA PRO A 11 8.17 26.63 2.37
C PRO A 11 7.94 28.03 1.81
N GLY A 12 6.78 28.28 1.20
CA GLY A 12 6.42 29.59 0.65
C GLY A 12 6.95 29.91 -0.77
N HIS A 13 7.90 29.14 -1.30
CA HIS A 13 8.51 29.37 -2.63
C HIS A 13 8.06 28.37 -3.70
N ALA A 14 7.03 27.58 -3.39
CA ALA A 14 6.56 26.48 -4.21
C ALA A 14 6.17 26.93 -5.64
N ASP A 15 5.38 28.01 -5.76
CA ASP A 15 4.91 28.49 -7.07
C ASP A 15 6.02 29.23 -7.85
N GLU A 16 6.97 29.87 -7.15
CA GLU A 16 8.19 30.44 -7.74
C GLU A 16 9.08 29.35 -8.35
N GLY A 17 9.33 28.27 -7.61
CA GLY A 17 10.07 27.11 -8.10
C GLY A 17 9.40 26.45 -9.31
N ALA A 18 8.06 26.33 -9.29
CA ALA A 18 7.28 25.81 -10.41
C ALA A 18 7.42 26.69 -11.66
N GLY A 19 7.39 28.01 -11.50
CA GLY A 19 7.64 28.98 -12.57
C GLY A 19 9.01 28.79 -13.21
N LEU A 20 10.07 28.69 -12.39
CA LEU A 20 11.44 28.46 -12.88
C LEU A 20 11.60 27.10 -13.58
N LEU A 21 10.88 26.06 -13.15
CA LEU A 21 10.86 24.78 -13.86
C LEU A 21 10.14 24.89 -15.21
N ALA A 22 9.06 25.66 -15.30
CA ALA A 22 8.37 25.93 -16.56
C ALA A 22 9.25 26.71 -17.55
N GLU A 23 9.87 27.80 -17.10
CA GLU A 23 10.80 28.59 -17.92
C GLU A 23 12.00 27.76 -18.40
N ALA A 24 12.53 26.89 -17.54
CA ALA A 24 13.61 25.98 -17.92
C ALA A 24 13.17 24.98 -19.00
N ARG A 25 11.94 24.45 -18.93
CA ARG A 25 11.38 23.58 -19.97
C ARG A 25 11.22 24.35 -21.29
N ASP A 26 10.65 25.55 -21.26
CA ASP A 26 10.44 26.35 -22.48
C ASP A 26 11.76 26.73 -23.15
N THR A 27 12.76 27.08 -22.35
CA THR A 27 14.11 27.38 -22.85
C THR A 27 14.76 26.15 -23.47
N ALA A 28 14.73 25.00 -22.78
CA ALA A 28 15.28 23.75 -23.29
C ALA A 28 14.57 23.28 -24.57
N ARG A 29 13.24 23.47 -24.66
CA ARG A 29 12.46 23.19 -25.86
C ARG A 29 12.89 24.06 -27.04
N ARG A 30 13.09 25.36 -26.84
CA ARG A 30 13.56 26.28 -27.90
C ARG A 30 14.99 25.97 -28.35
N SER A 31 15.87 25.55 -27.44
CA SER A 31 17.27 25.25 -27.75
C SER A 31 17.49 23.82 -28.28
N GLY A 32 16.47 22.96 -28.26
CA GLY A 32 16.60 21.55 -28.63
C GLY A 32 17.29 20.66 -27.58
N ASP A 33 17.47 21.14 -26.34
CA ASP A 33 18.11 20.36 -25.26
C ASP A 33 17.09 19.40 -24.61
N MET A 34 16.92 18.23 -25.23
CA MET A 34 15.92 17.25 -24.79
C MET A 34 16.25 16.61 -23.42
N LEU A 35 17.52 16.55 -23.02
CA LEU A 35 17.93 16.04 -21.71
C LEU A 35 17.49 17.00 -20.59
N THR A 36 17.73 18.30 -20.76
CA THR A 36 17.27 19.28 -19.78
C THR A 36 15.75 19.39 -19.78
N LEU A 37 15.10 19.30 -20.95
CA LEU A 37 13.65 19.33 -21.07
C LEU A 37 12.99 18.18 -20.29
N THR A 38 13.40 16.93 -20.55
CA THR A 38 12.87 15.74 -19.86
C THR A 38 13.15 15.75 -18.37
N ARG A 39 14.33 16.19 -17.94
CA ARG A 39 14.62 16.42 -16.51
C ARG A 39 13.71 17.47 -15.88
N GLY A 40 13.37 18.53 -16.62
CA GLY A 40 12.41 19.55 -16.20
C GLY A 40 10.98 19.01 -16.04
N TYR A 41 10.59 18.00 -16.82
CA TYR A 41 9.33 17.28 -16.63
C TYR A 41 9.36 16.38 -15.40
N VAL A 42 10.37 15.51 -15.26
CA VAL A 42 10.55 14.63 -14.09
C VAL A 42 10.46 15.43 -12.79
N ASN A 43 11.21 16.52 -12.68
CA ASN A 43 11.22 17.35 -11.47
C ASN A 43 9.89 18.09 -11.25
N GLY A 44 9.22 18.52 -12.33
CA GLY A 44 7.90 19.13 -12.25
C GLY A 44 6.84 18.17 -11.73
N VAL A 45 6.85 16.92 -12.22
CA VAL A 45 5.93 15.86 -11.77
C VAL A 45 6.15 15.54 -10.30
N LEU A 46 7.41 15.30 -9.89
CA LEU A 46 7.78 15.08 -8.48
C LEU A 46 7.21 16.17 -7.58
N PHE A 47 7.37 17.43 -7.97
CA PHE A 47 6.86 18.57 -7.21
C PHE A 47 5.32 18.62 -7.15
N GLU A 48 4.63 18.50 -8.28
CA GLU A 48 3.17 18.54 -8.31
C GLU A 48 2.56 17.37 -7.51
N LEU A 49 3.22 16.20 -7.49
CA LEU A 49 2.87 15.06 -6.63
C LEU A 49 3.00 15.39 -5.15
N GLU A 50 4.13 15.99 -4.73
CA GLU A 50 4.31 16.45 -3.35
C GLU A 50 3.27 17.49 -2.91
N LYS A 51 2.76 18.30 -3.84
CA LYS A 51 1.70 19.28 -3.54
C LYS A 51 0.29 18.71 -3.71
N ARG A 52 0.16 17.42 -4.05
CA ARG A 52 -1.12 16.75 -4.36
C ARG A 52 -1.93 17.44 -5.46
N ARG A 53 -1.23 18.10 -6.39
CA ARG A 53 -1.83 18.75 -7.56
C ARG A 53 -1.89 17.74 -8.71
N TYR A 54 -2.59 16.62 -8.48
CA TYR A 54 -2.56 15.44 -9.34
C TYR A 54 -2.92 15.72 -10.81
N ALA A 55 -3.87 16.63 -11.05
CA ALA A 55 -4.21 17.05 -12.42
C ALA A 55 -3.02 17.69 -13.16
N ARG A 56 -2.22 18.52 -12.49
CA ARG A 56 -1.01 19.12 -13.08
C ARG A 56 0.11 18.10 -13.24
N ALA A 57 0.30 17.22 -12.24
CA ALA A 57 1.26 16.12 -12.34
C ALA A 57 0.98 15.24 -13.56
N ARG A 58 -0.30 14.92 -13.82
CA ARG A 58 -0.72 14.11 -14.97
C ARG A 58 -0.40 14.75 -16.31
N LEU A 59 -0.68 16.05 -16.46
CA LEU A 59 -0.35 16.79 -17.68
C LEU A 59 1.16 16.77 -17.95
N LEU A 60 1.97 17.07 -16.93
CA LEU A 60 3.43 17.04 -17.05
C LEU A 60 3.97 15.63 -17.35
N LEU A 61 3.36 14.58 -16.81
CA LEU A 61 3.71 13.19 -17.09
C LEU A 61 3.47 12.83 -18.56
N GLU A 62 2.27 13.09 -19.09
CA GLU A 62 1.91 12.74 -20.47
C GLU A 62 2.77 13.53 -21.48
N GLU A 63 2.98 14.83 -21.24
CA GLU A 63 3.86 15.63 -22.08
C GLU A 63 5.32 15.16 -22.02
N GLY A 64 5.83 14.93 -20.81
CA GLY A 64 7.19 14.46 -20.59
C GLY A 64 7.43 13.09 -21.24
N TRP A 65 6.47 12.17 -21.11
CA TRP A 65 6.50 10.87 -21.76
C TRP A 65 6.58 11.04 -23.28
N GLY A 66 5.69 11.85 -23.86
CA GLY A 66 5.67 12.09 -25.30
C GLY A 66 6.98 12.67 -25.84
N VAL A 67 7.68 13.51 -25.07
CA VAL A 67 9.02 13.99 -25.45
C VAL A 67 10.05 12.86 -25.34
N ALA A 68 10.10 12.16 -24.21
CA ALA A 68 11.11 11.12 -24.00
C ALA A 68 11.01 9.98 -25.01
N ASP A 69 9.78 9.50 -25.27
CA ASP A 69 9.48 8.41 -26.20
C ASP A 69 9.83 8.78 -27.64
N ARG A 70 9.39 9.96 -28.13
CA ARG A 70 9.69 10.43 -29.50
C ARG A 70 11.18 10.60 -29.78
N HIS A 71 11.98 10.91 -28.76
CA HIS A 71 13.41 11.18 -28.90
C HIS A 71 14.30 10.00 -28.46
N GLY A 72 13.73 8.83 -28.14
CA GLY A 72 14.50 7.65 -27.72
C GLY A 72 15.27 7.84 -26.42
N LEU A 73 14.74 8.63 -25.49
CA LEU A 73 15.36 8.92 -24.19
C LEU A 73 14.92 7.90 -23.15
N ASP A 74 15.31 6.65 -23.34
CA ASP A 74 14.85 5.47 -22.57
C ASP A 74 14.93 5.65 -21.05
N SER A 75 16.04 6.18 -20.53
CA SER A 75 16.22 6.41 -19.09
C SER A 75 15.22 7.44 -18.53
N ALA A 76 14.96 8.52 -19.29
CA ALA A 76 13.98 9.52 -18.91
C ALA A 76 12.55 8.97 -19.02
N ALA A 77 12.26 8.22 -20.10
CA ALA A 77 10.98 7.55 -20.30
C ALA A 77 10.68 6.57 -19.15
N ALA A 78 11.66 5.76 -18.73
CA ALA A 78 11.51 4.84 -17.60
C ALA A 78 11.25 5.59 -16.27
N SER A 79 11.93 6.70 -16.04
CA SER A 79 11.71 7.55 -14.85
C SER A 79 10.31 8.15 -14.83
N ILE A 80 9.84 8.67 -15.99
CA ILE A 80 8.50 9.23 -16.15
C ILE A 80 7.44 8.15 -15.96
N ALA A 81 7.62 6.97 -16.56
CA ALA A 81 6.71 5.85 -16.35
C ALA A 81 6.60 5.49 -14.87
N GLY A 82 7.72 5.47 -14.14
CA GLY A 82 7.70 5.18 -12.72
C GLY A 82 6.94 6.20 -11.88
N LEU A 83 7.11 7.49 -12.18
CA LEU A 83 6.31 8.55 -11.57
C LEU A 83 4.82 8.44 -11.95
N GLY A 84 4.52 7.98 -13.18
CA GLY A 84 3.16 7.70 -13.63
C GLY A 84 2.49 6.59 -12.84
N VAL A 85 3.21 5.51 -12.53
CA VAL A 85 2.72 4.47 -11.61
C VAL A 85 2.43 5.09 -10.24
N HIS A 86 3.39 5.80 -9.63
CA HIS A 86 3.18 6.40 -8.31
C HIS A 86 1.99 7.38 -8.26
N LEU A 87 1.82 8.23 -9.29
CA LEU A 87 0.64 9.08 -9.40
C LEU A 87 -0.63 8.23 -9.38
N ALA A 88 -0.70 7.21 -10.23
CA ALA A 88 -1.86 6.33 -10.33
C ALA A 88 -2.16 5.59 -9.02
N LEU A 89 -1.13 5.13 -8.29
CA LEU A 89 -1.28 4.55 -6.94
C LEU A 89 -1.86 5.57 -5.95
N CYS A 90 -1.44 6.84 -6.01
CA CYS A 90 -1.97 7.91 -5.16
C CYS A 90 -3.42 8.30 -5.52
N GLU A 91 -3.78 8.20 -6.80
CA GLU A 91 -5.13 8.49 -7.30
C GLU A 91 -6.10 7.31 -7.12
N GLY A 92 -5.62 6.11 -6.78
CA GLY A 92 -6.45 4.91 -6.72
C GLY A 92 -6.85 4.37 -8.10
N ASP A 93 -6.10 4.74 -9.16
CA ASP A 93 -6.36 4.33 -10.54
C ASP A 93 -5.45 3.15 -10.93
N ALA A 94 -5.92 1.93 -10.66
CA ALA A 94 -5.15 0.73 -10.99
C ALA A 94 -4.94 0.56 -12.51
N ALA A 95 -5.90 0.99 -13.33
CA ALA A 95 -5.81 0.89 -14.79
C ALA A 95 -4.68 1.78 -15.33
N ALA A 96 -4.58 3.02 -14.84
CA ALA A 96 -3.47 3.91 -15.15
C ALA A 96 -2.14 3.35 -14.65
N ALA A 97 -2.10 2.76 -13.45
CA ALA A 97 -0.88 2.13 -12.93
C ALA A 97 -0.38 1.02 -13.88
N TYR A 98 -1.27 0.13 -14.35
CA TYR A 98 -0.91 -0.90 -15.33
C TYR A 98 -0.52 -0.35 -16.69
N ARG A 99 -1.15 0.74 -17.14
CA ARG A 99 -0.74 1.43 -18.37
C ARG A 99 0.71 1.89 -18.23
N TRP A 100 1.04 2.60 -17.15
CA TRP A 100 2.39 3.11 -16.92
C TRP A 100 3.43 2.01 -16.72
N LEU A 101 3.11 0.91 -16.04
CA LEU A 101 3.99 -0.26 -15.94
C LEU A 101 4.31 -0.84 -17.33
N ARG A 102 3.29 -0.98 -18.18
CA ARG A 102 3.45 -1.47 -19.55
C ARG A 102 4.30 -0.52 -20.39
N LEU A 103 4.09 0.78 -20.26
CA LEU A 103 4.88 1.82 -20.94
C LEU A 103 6.35 1.73 -20.52
N GLY A 104 6.63 1.70 -19.21
CA GLY A 104 7.98 1.58 -18.68
C GLY A 104 8.72 0.36 -19.20
N ARG A 105 8.08 -0.81 -19.22
CA ARG A 105 8.68 -2.04 -19.76
C ARG A 105 9.08 -1.97 -21.22
N ARG A 106 8.41 -1.15 -22.05
CA ARG A 106 8.75 -1.02 -23.48
C ARG A 106 10.07 -0.29 -23.70
N VAL A 107 10.44 0.61 -22.80
CA VAL A 107 11.62 1.48 -22.94
C VAL A 107 12.82 1.01 -22.12
N VAL A 108 12.66 -0.05 -21.33
CA VAL A 108 13.76 -0.65 -20.58
C VAL A 108 14.50 -1.63 -21.49
N ALA A 109 15.72 -1.26 -21.90
CA ALA A 109 16.51 -1.97 -22.90
C ALA A 109 17.09 -3.33 -22.43
N ALA A 110 17.17 -3.61 -21.12
CA ALA A 110 17.69 -4.88 -20.60
C ALA A 110 16.89 -5.40 -19.39
N PRO A 111 16.57 -6.71 -19.34
CA PRO A 111 16.03 -7.35 -18.13
C PRO A 111 16.87 -6.99 -16.90
N GLY A 112 16.25 -6.50 -15.83
CA GLY A 112 16.91 -6.16 -14.56
C GLY A 112 17.41 -4.73 -14.41
N SER A 113 17.30 -3.88 -15.44
CA SER A 113 17.49 -2.43 -15.29
C SER A 113 16.24 -1.71 -14.74
N ASP A 114 15.21 -2.49 -14.42
CA ASP A 114 13.85 -2.10 -14.06
C ASP A 114 13.32 -2.86 -12.83
N LEU A 115 14.19 -3.34 -11.95
CA LEU A 115 13.83 -4.10 -10.74
C LEU A 115 12.65 -3.47 -9.96
N TRP A 116 12.57 -2.15 -9.92
CA TRP A 116 11.44 -1.45 -9.33
C TRP A 116 10.13 -1.63 -10.10
N LEU A 117 10.11 -1.54 -11.44
CA LEU A 117 8.91 -1.83 -12.26
C LEU A 117 8.47 -3.29 -12.09
N LEU A 118 9.42 -4.21 -12.04
CA LEU A 118 9.15 -5.63 -11.77
C LEU A 118 8.52 -5.80 -10.38
N ALA A 119 9.05 -5.14 -9.36
CA ALA A 119 8.47 -5.20 -8.02
C ALA A 119 7.06 -4.60 -7.95
N MET A 120 6.81 -3.50 -8.66
CA MET A 120 5.47 -2.91 -8.77
C MET A 120 4.50 -3.85 -9.48
N ASP A 121 4.91 -4.61 -10.50
CA ASP A 121 4.06 -5.66 -11.10
C ASP A 121 3.66 -6.72 -10.06
N GLY A 122 4.62 -7.13 -9.21
CA GLY A 122 4.37 -8.09 -8.15
C GLY A 122 3.40 -7.55 -7.10
N LEU A 123 3.57 -6.29 -6.68
CA LEU A 123 2.65 -5.64 -5.73
C LEU A 123 1.26 -5.50 -6.33
N MET A 124 1.16 -5.09 -7.60
CA MET A 124 -0.12 -5.02 -8.31
C MET A 124 -0.76 -6.40 -8.53
N ALA A 125 0.03 -7.48 -8.60
CA ALA A 125 -0.51 -8.84 -8.59
C ALA A 125 -1.06 -9.22 -7.21
N ALA A 126 -0.33 -8.90 -6.13
CA ALA A 126 -0.78 -9.14 -4.76
C ALA A 126 -2.09 -8.39 -4.44
N GLU A 127 -2.23 -7.16 -4.93
CA GLU A 127 -3.45 -6.36 -4.76
C GLU A 127 -4.69 -6.97 -5.46
N ARG A 128 -4.51 -7.79 -6.49
CA ARG A 128 -5.59 -8.52 -7.19
C ARG A 128 -5.89 -9.91 -6.63
N ASP A 129 -5.31 -10.25 -5.48
CA ASP A 129 -5.35 -11.61 -4.89
C ASP A 129 -4.74 -12.70 -5.80
N ASP A 130 -3.83 -12.32 -6.71
CA ASP A 130 -3.08 -13.26 -7.55
C ASP A 130 -1.77 -13.64 -6.86
N ALA A 131 -1.87 -14.50 -5.84
CA ALA A 131 -0.73 -14.91 -5.02
C ALA A 131 0.34 -15.68 -5.82
N GLU A 132 -0.06 -16.42 -6.86
CA GLU A 132 0.86 -17.17 -7.70
C GLU A 132 1.69 -16.23 -8.57
N ALA A 133 1.06 -15.26 -9.23
CA ALA A 133 1.79 -14.27 -10.01
C ALA A 133 2.69 -13.41 -9.11
N ALA A 134 2.21 -12.98 -7.94
CA ALA A 134 3.03 -12.21 -7.00
C ALA A 134 4.27 -12.99 -6.53
N ALA A 135 4.12 -14.28 -6.20
CA ALA A 135 5.23 -15.15 -5.80
C ALA A 135 6.20 -15.41 -6.96
N SER A 136 5.69 -15.62 -8.18
CA SER A 136 6.51 -15.76 -9.39
C SER A 136 7.36 -14.53 -9.65
N VAL A 137 6.77 -13.33 -9.52
CA VAL A 137 7.48 -12.06 -9.66
C VAL A 137 8.52 -11.88 -8.56
N LEU A 138 8.21 -12.21 -7.31
CA LEU A 138 9.17 -12.16 -6.20
C LEU A 138 10.39 -13.06 -6.47
N ALA A 139 10.17 -14.30 -6.93
CA ALA A 139 11.25 -15.22 -7.27
C ALA A 139 12.16 -14.67 -8.38
N ARG A 140 11.56 -14.08 -9.43
CA ARG A 140 12.30 -13.41 -10.50
C ARG A 140 13.08 -12.19 -10.00
N LEU A 141 12.49 -11.41 -9.10
CA LEU A 141 13.14 -10.24 -8.52
C LEU A 141 14.37 -10.62 -7.69
N VAL A 142 14.28 -11.69 -6.91
CA VAL A 142 15.41 -12.24 -6.13
C VAL A 142 16.52 -12.75 -7.06
N ASP A 143 16.18 -13.55 -8.08
CA ASP A 143 17.15 -14.06 -9.05
C ASP A 143 17.88 -12.94 -9.81
N GLU A 144 17.14 -11.91 -10.24
CA GLU A 144 17.74 -10.75 -10.91
C GLU A 144 18.64 -9.94 -9.96
N ALA A 145 18.22 -9.74 -8.71
CA ALA A 145 19.03 -9.05 -7.70
C ALA A 145 20.32 -9.81 -7.36
N GLN A 146 20.30 -11.15 -7.40
CA GLN A 146 21.50 -11.98 -7.23
C GLN A 146 22.45 -11.85 -8.43
N ARG A 147 21.90 -11.84 -9.65
CA ARG A 147 22.69 -11.66 -10.88
C ARG A 147 23.27 -10.25 -11.02
N ARG A 148 22.57 -9.25 -10.49
CA ARG A 148 22.96 -7.84 -10.52
C ARG A 148 22.70 -7.21 -9.15
N PRO A 149 23.66 -7.32 -8.22
CA PRO A 149 23.53 -6.75 -6.89
C PRO A 149 23.16 -5.28 -6.97
N SER A 150 21.97 -4.96 -6.49
CA SER A 150 21.52 -3.60 -6.30
C SER A 150 21.20 -3.39 -4.85
N GLU A 151 21.89 -2.42 -4.30
CA GLU A 151 21.62 -1.73 -3.06
C GLU A 151 20.13 -1.38 -2.82
N ARG A 152 19.35 -1.21 -3.88
CA ARG A 152 17.90 -0.90 -3.78
C ARG A 152 17.00 -2.14 -3.92
N ALA A 153 17.52 -3.27 -4.36
CA ALA A 153 16.73 -4.47 -4.62
C ALA A 153 16.11 -5.05 -3.34
N SER A 154 16.87 -5.08 -2.24
CA SER A 154 16.40 -5.60 -0.95
C SER A 154 15.16 -4.86 -0.46
N ALA A 155 15.02 -3.58 -0.79
CA ALA A 155 13.82 -2.81 -0.48
C ALA A 155 12.58 -3.33 -1.17
N TRP A 156 12.68 -3.51 -2.48
CA TRP A 156 11.57 -3.93 -3.32
C TRP A 156 11.20 -5.39 -3.09
N ILE A 157 12.21 -6.24 -2.87
CA ILE A 157 12.04 -7.63 -2.43
C ILE A 157 11.32 -7.67 -1.08
N GLY A 158 11.82 -6.91 -0.10
CA GLY A 158 11.23 -6.83 1.23
C GLY A 158 9.77 -6.38 1.18
N GLN A 159 9.48 -5.29 0.46
CA GLN A 159 8.12 -4.76 0.33
C GLN A 159 7.15 -5.77 -0.29
N LEU A 160 7.52 -6.40 -1.41
CA LEU A 160 6.69 -7.42 -2.07
C LEU A 160 6.50 -8.66 -1.19
N ALA A 161 7.58 -9.15 -0.57
CA ALA A 161 7.53 -10.31 0.30
C ALA A 161 6.66 -10.07 1.55
N THR A 162 6.75 -8.89 2.16
CA THR A 162 5.90 -8.53 3.30
C THR A 162 4.44 -8.36 2.89
N ALA A 163 4.15 -7.77 1.73
CA ALA A 163 2.78 -7.67 1.21
C ALA A 163 2.17 -9.08 0.97
N ILE A 164 2.92 -10.00 0.37
CA ILE A 164 2.49 -11.40 0.19
C ILE A 164 2.24 -12.08 1.55
N ALA A 165 3.15 -11.89 2.51
CA ALA A 165 3.01 -12.46 3.85
C ALA A 165 1.79 -11.90 4.61
N ALA A 166 1.49 -10.61 4.45
CA ALA A 166 0.32 -9.96 5.01
C ALA A 166 -0.98 -10.58 4.49
N ARG A 167 -1.09 -10.78 3.16
CA ARG A 167 -2.24 -11.48 2.56
C ARG A 167 -2.41 -12.90 3.08
N ALA A 168 -1.31 -13.59 3.35
CA ALA A 168 -1.34 -14.96 3.86
C ALA A 168 -1.52 -15.06 5.39
N GLY A 169 -1.51 -13.94 6.14
CA GLY A 169 -1.48 -13.97 7.60
C GLY A 169 -0.24 -14.71 8.15
N ASN A 170 0.89 -14.59 7.46
CA ASN A 170 2.10 -15.37 7.74
C ASN A 170 3.18 -14.53 8.43
N ALA A 171 3.06 -14.39 9.76
CA ALA A 171 4.01 -13.63 10.56
C ALA A 171 5.48 -14.10 10.41
N PRO A 172 5.80 -15.42 10.39
CA PRO A 172 7.17 -15.87 10.12
C PRO A 172 7.74 -15.39 8.78
N ALA A 173 6.97 -15.45 7.70
CA ALA A 173 7.41 -14.96 6.39
C ALA A 173 7.58 -13.44 6.38
N ALA A 174 6.69 -12.69 7.05
CA ALA A 174 6.83 -11.25 7.20
C ALA A 174 8.12 -10.89 7.97
N ARG A 175 8.44 -11.58 9.06
CA ARG A 175 9.71 -11.39 9.80
C ARG A 175 10.94 -11.64 8.93
N ALA A 176 10.93 -12.71 8.13
CA ALA A 176 12.02 -12.99 7.20
C ALA A 176 12.22 -11.86 6.18
N ALA A 177 11.13 -11.32 5.62
CA ALA A 177 11.17 -10.18 4.71
C ALA A 177 11.70 -8.88 5.37
N LEU A 178 11.31 -8.61 6.63
CA LEU A 178 11.84 -7.47 7.39
C LEU A 178 13.34 -7.63 7.68
N ALA A 179 13.80 -8.85 7.97
CA ALA A 179 15.22 -9.13 8.21
C ALA A 179 16.06 -8.96 6.94
N GLU A 180 15.57 -9.47 5.80
CA GLU A 180 16.19 -9.30 4.48
C GLU A 180 16.33 -7.81 4.12
N TYR A 181 15.25 -7.03 4.34
CA TYR A 181 15.26 -5.58 4.14
C TYR A 181 16.33 -4.90 4.98
N ARG A 182 16.43 -5.25 6.27
CA ARG A 182 17.42 -4.66 7.17
C ARG A 182 18.86 -4.94 6.72
N GLY A 183 19.15 -6.19 6.35
CA GLY A 183 20.47 -6.59 5.85
C GLY A 183 20.89 -5.82 4.59
N GLY A 184 19.93 -5.45 3.73
CA GLY A 184 20.19 -4.64 2.55
C GLY A 184 20.34 -3.12 2.82
N VAL A 185 19.57 -2.57 3.76
CA VAL A 185 19.57 -1.13 4.07
C VAL A 185 20.83 -0.68 4.83
N GLU A 186 21.45 -1.56 5.62
CA GLU A 186 22.75 -1.27 6.25
C GLU A 186 23.85 -0.89 5.24
N ALA A 187 23.71 -1.30 3.97
CA ALA A 187 24.64 -0.94 2.90
C ALA A 187 24.34 0.44 2.25
N VAL A 188 23.16 1.05 2.44
CA VAL A 188 22.65 2.11 1.53
C VAL A 188 21.65 3.07 2.18
N VAL A 189 22.09 4.29 2.49
CA VAL A 189 21.17 5.33 3.01
C VAL A 189 20.88 6.38 1.92
N ARG A 190 19.77 6.22 1.16
CA ARG A 190 19.18 7.31 0.34
C ARG A 190 17.65 7.29 0.32
N TYR A 191 17.09 8.51 0.33
CA TYR A 191 15.72 9.07 0.25
C TYR A 191 14.48 8.24 -0.16
N VAL A 192 14.58 7.07 -0.79
CA VAL A 192 13.43 6.33 -1.36
C VAL A 192 12.90 5.23 -0.43
N GLN A 193 13.52 5.05 0.74
CA GLN A 193 13.36 3.86 1.60
C GLN A 193 12.55 4.08 2.88
N GLU A 194 12.20 5.33 3.22
CA GLU A 194 11.49 5.62 4.47
C GLU A 194 10.05 5.10 4.42
N ASP A 195 9.29 5.45 3.39
CA ASP A 195 7.90 5.00 3.24
C ASP A 195 7.80 3.48 3.07
N ALA A 196 8.79 2.85 2.42
CA ALA A 196 8.83 1.39 2.25
C ALA A 196 8.88 0.65 3.60
N ALA A 197 9.73 1.09 4.53
CA ALA A 197 9.82 0.49 5.86
C ALA A 197 8.51 0.63 6.66
N TRP A 198 7.84 1.78 6.56
CA TRP A 198 6.55 1.99 7.22
C TRP A 198 5.42 1.16 6.59
N ILE A 199 5.36 1.07 5.25
CA ILE A 199 4.42 0.20 4.54
C ILE A 199 4.64 -1.25 4.96
N MET A 200 5.89 -1.71 4.97
CA MET A 200 6.25 -3.05 5.43
C MET A 200 5.84 -3.28 6.88
N ALA A 201 6.00 -2.30 7.77
CA ALA A 201 5.57 -2.44 9.15
C ALA A 201 4.04 -2.58 9.26
N VAL A 202 3.27 -1.80 8.50
CA VAL A 202 1.80 -1.91 8.45
C VAL A 202 1.35 -3.28 7.91
N ASP A 203 1.98 -3.75 6.84
CA ASP A 203 1.71 -5.06 6.25
C ASP A 203 2.13 -6.20 7.18
N ALA A 204 3.31 -6.12 7.80
CA ALA A 204 3.80 -7.11 8.75
C ALA A 204 2.93 -7.16 10.01
N LEU A 205 2.41 -6.02 10.47
CA LEU A 205 1.40 -5.99 11.51
C LEU A 205 0.19 -6.79 11.02
N SER A 206 -0.36 -6.50 9.85
CA SER A 206 -1.47 -7.28 9.27
C SER A 206 -1.16 -8.79 9.12
N ALA A 207 0.11 -9.18 8.92
CA ALA A 207 0.56 -10.58 8.89
C ALA A 207 0.61 -11.26 10.28
N GLY A 208 0.49 -10.50 11.36
CA GLY A 208 0.54 -10.99 12.74
C GLY A 208 1.88 -10.80 13.45
N VAL A 209 2.79 -9.95 12.95
CA VAL A 209 4.01 -9.57 13.67
C VAL A 209 3.64 -8.68 14.87
N ASP A 210 4.40 -8.80 15.96
CA ASP A 210 4.15 -8.04 17.18
C ASP A 210 4.58 -6.56 17.05
N VAL A 211 3.85 -5.65 17.72
CA VAL A 211 4.10 -4.21 17.63
C VAL A 211 5.47 -3.83 18.19
N ALA A 212 5.95 -4.50 19.25
CA ALA A 212 7.27 -4.24 19.81
C ALA A 212 8.39 -4.62 18.83
N GLU A 213 8.23 -5.74 18.12
CA GLU A 213 9.16 -6.15 17.06
C GLU A 213 9.22 -5.11 15.93
N LEU A 214 8.07 -4.59 15.52
CA LEU A 214 7.99 -3.56 14.47
C LEU A 214 8.59 -2.23 14.90
N ARG A 215 8.37 -1.81 16.15
CA ARG A 215 9.02 -0.62 16.72
C ARG A 215 10.54 -0.77 16.74
N ALA A 216 11.05 -1.94 17.13
CA ALA A 216 12.48 -2.22 17.08
C ALA A 216 13.02 -2.21 15.64
N PHE A 217 12.28 -2.77 14.69
CA PHE A 217 12.63 -2.72 13.27
C PHE A 217 12.73 -1.29 12.74
N LEU A 218 11.73 -0.45 13.02
CA LEU A 218 11.72 0.94 12.58
C LEU A 218 12.83 1.76 13.25
N ALA A 219 13.03 1.59 14.57
CA ALA A 219 14.09 2.28 15.31
C ALA A 219 15.50 1.91 14.81
N ALA A 220 15.71 0.68 14.33
CA ALA A 220 16.99 0.26 13.74
C ALA A 220 17.29 0.95 12.39
N ILE A 221 16.27 1.46 11.70
CA ILE A 221 16.40 2.16 10.42
C ILE A 221 16.61 3.67 10.64
N GLU A 222 16.21 4.22 11.80
CA GLU A 222 16.32 5.65 12.13
C GLU A 222 17.74 6.26 12.26
N PRO A 223 18.86 5.56 12.57
CA PRO A 223 20.15 6.20 12.82
C PRO A 223 20.75 6.98 11.63
N GLY A 224 20.27 6.75 10.40
CA GLY A 224 20.62 7.56 9.22
C GLY A 224 20.05 9.00 9.24
N ARG A 225 19.14 9.33 10.17
CA ARG A 225 18.49 10.65 10.30
C ARG A 225 19.38 11.75 10.85
N ARG A 226 20.24 11.47 11.85
CA ARG A 226 20.88 12.52 12.66
C ARG A 226 22.13 13.15 12.03
N ASP A 227 22.88 12.40 11.23
CA ASP A 227 24.14 12.90 10.65
C ASP A 227 23.94 13.73 9.38
N ARG A 228 22.70 13.80 8.86
CA ARG A 228 22.32 14.55 7.63
C ARG A 228 21.45 15.77 7.87
N ALA A 229 21.17 16.12 9.13
CA ALA A 229 20.59 17.41 9.50
C ALA A 229 21.46 18.61 9.09
N THR A 230 22.68 18.37 8.57
CA THR A 230 23.60 19.34 7.97
C THR A 230 23.39 19.55 6.46
N VAL A 231 22.53 18.76 5.79
CA VAL A 231 22.13 19.05 4.41
C VAL A 231 21.06 20.15 4.44
N LYS A 232 21.54 21.40 4.33
CA LYS A 232 20.74 22.54 3.85
C LYS A 232 19.82 22.05 2.73
N ASP A 233 18.50 22.03 2.95
CA ASP A 233 17.41 22.14 1.96
C ASP A 233 16.13 21.41 2.44
N GLY A 234 15.11 22.14 2.93
CA GLY A 234 13.69 21.76 2.79
C GLY A 234 13.05 20.64 3.66
N TYR A 235 13.76 19.94 4.56
CA TYR A 235 13.27 18.69 5.19
C TYR A 235 12.18 18.76 6.28
N ALA A 236 11.47 19.87 6.44
CA ALA A 236 10.31 19.92 7.36
C ALA A 236 9.16 18.94 6.98
N THR A 237 9.19 18.39 5.76
CA THR A 237 8.21 17.44 5.24
C THR A 237 8.48 15.98 5.63
N ALA A 238 9.74 15.58 5.85
CA ALA A 238 10.11 14.21 6.18
C ALA A 238 9.59 13.79 7.57
N ASP A 239 9.76 14.66 8.58
CA ASP A 239 9.24 14.40 9.94
C ASP A 239 7.71 14.32 9.97
N ARG A 240 7.03 15.12 9.14
CA ARG A 240 5.56 15.09 9.02
C ARG A 240 5.05 13.83 8.31
N ARG A 241 5.79 13.29 7.34
CA ARG A 241 5.46 11.99 6.70
C ARG A 241 5.53 10.85 7.73
N VAL A 242 6.62 10.80 8.48
CA VAL A 242 6.85 9.76 9.50
C VAL A 242 5.77 9.80 10.58
N ALA A 243 5.32 11.00 11.00
CA ALA A 243 4.24 11.13 11.96
C ALA A 243 2.92 10.48 11.49
N GLY A 244 2.59 10.60 10.20
CA GLY A 244 1.38 9.99 9.63
C GLY A 244 1.41 8.45 9.60
N TRP A 245 2.57 7.87 9.29
CA TRP A 245 2.76 6.41 9.33
C TRP A 245 2.84 5.86 10.76
N ALA A 246 3.50 6.58 11.67
CA ALA A 246 3.57 6.21 13.07
C ALA A 246 2.17 6.17 13.71
N ALA A 247 1.34 7.17 13.43
CA ALA A 247 -0.04 7.20 13.90
C ALA A 247 -0.92 6.08 13.29
N HIS A 248 -0.64 5.64 12.05
CA HIS A 248 -1.30 4.47 11.47
C HIS A 248 -0.99 3.20 12.27
N LEU A 249 0.29 2.92 12.53
CA LEU A 249 0.69 1.76 13.34
C LEU A 249 0.19 1.82 14.78
N GLU A 250 0.18 3.01 15.38
CA GLU A 250 -0.38 3.22 16.71
C GLU A 250 -1.87 2.86 16.76
N GLY A 251 -2.65 3.31 15.76
CA GLY A 251 -4.06 2.95 15.69
C GLY A 251 -4.27 1.44 15.55
N MET A 252 -3.47 0.78 14.73
CA MET A 252 -3.57 -0.67 14.55
C MET A 252 -3.16 -1.45 15.81
N ALA A 253 -2.21 -0.92 16.57
CA ALA A 253 -1.85 -1.46 17.88
C ALA A 253 -3.00 -1.27 18.90
N GLY A 254 -3.66 -0.11 18.89
CA GLY A 254 -4.83 0.18 19.71
C GLY A 254 -5.98 -0.79 19.45
N GLU A 255 -6.29 -1.08 18.18
CA GLU A 255 -7.31 -2.07 17.80
C GLU A 255 -7.04 -3.45 18.43
N ARG A 256 -5.78 -3.89 18.50
CA ARG A 256 -5.41 -5.21 19.05
C ARG A 256 -5.61 -5.36 20.54
N VAL A 257 -5.47 -4.25 21.27
CA VAL A 257 -5.68 -4.23 22.73
C VAL A 257 -7.10 -3.82 23.10
N GLY A 258 -7.98 -3.65 22.11
CA GLY A 258 -9.39 -3.27 22.31
C GLY A 258 -9.60 -1.79 22.60
N ASP A 259 -8.60 -0.93 22.42
CA ASP A 259 -8.71 0.52 22.62
C ASP A 259 -9.23 1.21 21.34
N ALA A 260 -10.55 1.08 21.11
CA ALA A 260 -11.19 1.68 19.94
C ALA A 260 -11.12 3.22 19.94
N ALA A 261 -11.13 3.87 21.10
CA ALA A 261 -11.08 5.33 21.21
C ALA A 261 -9.70 5.88 20.88
N GLY A 262 -8.65 5.30 21.48
CA GLY A 262 -7.27 5.65 21.16
C GLY A 262 -6.91 5.33 19.71
N ALA A 263 -7.40 4.19 19.19
CA ALA A 263 -7.20 3.83 17.79
C ALA A 263 -7.85 4.84 16.82
N ALA A 264 -9.10 5.23 17.06
CA ALA A 264 -9.78 6.24 16.25
C ALA A 264 -9.03 7.57 16.24
N GLU A 265 -8.52 8.01 17.40
CA GLU A 265 -7.74 9.24 17.48
C GLU A 265 -6.42 9.15 16.71
N ALA A 266 -5.71 8.03 16.83
CA ALA A 266 -4.50 7.79 16.07
C ALA A 266 -4.77 7.82 14.55
N TYR A 267 -5.88 7.23 14.07
CA TYR A 267 -6.26 7.29 12.66
C TYR A 267 -6.61 8.69 12.18
N ARG A 268 -7.32 9.50 12.99
CA ARG A 268 -7.57 10.92 12.66
C ARG A 268 -6.27 11.70 12.53
N ARG A 269 -5.31 11.50 13.45
CA ARG A 269 -3.97 12.10 13.34
C ARG A 269 -3.24 11.64 12.08
N ALA A 270 -3.33 10.35 11.76
CA ALA A 270 -2.74 9.80 10.54
C ALA A 270 -3.33 10.42 9.27
N LEU A 271 -4.64 10.67 9.23
CA LEU A 271 -5.36 11.32 8.12
C LEU A 271 -5.07 12.82 8.03
N ALA A 272 -4.92 13.51 9.16
CA ALA A 272 -4.57 14.92 9.23
C ALA A 272 -3.11 15.21 8.82
N ALA A 273 -2.23 14.20 8.92
CA ALA A 273 -0.85 14.32 8.48
C ALA A 273 -0.76 14.47 6.93
N PRO A 274 0.31 15.09 6.41
CA PRO A 274 0.53 15.16 4.96
C PRO A 274 0.61 13.77 4.32
N GLN A 275 -0.33 13.46 3.42
CA GLN A 275 -0.38 12.20 2.66
C GLN A 275 0.57 12.19 1.46
N LEU A 276 1.81 12.63 1.66
CA LEU A 276 2.81 12.72 0.59
C LEU A 276 3.19 11.30 0.13
N TRP A 277 3.07 11.03 -1.17
CA TRP A 277 3.43 9.72 -1.78
C TRP A 277 2.64 8.52 -1.25
N ARG A 278 1.62 8.74 -0.41
CA ARG A 278 0.85 7.66 0.19
C ARG A 278 -0.15 7.10 -0.82
N PRO A 279 -0.14 5.78 -1.09
CA PRO A 279 -1.09 5.16 -1.99
C PRO A 279 -2.53 5.31 -1.47
N ALA A 280 -3.49 5.42 -2.38
CA ALA A 280 -4.92 5.45 -2.05
C ALA A 280 -5.34 4.22 -1.22
N THR A 281 -4.72 3.06 -1.45
CA THR A 281 -4.95 1.83 -0.66
C THR A 281 -4.62 1.97 0.82
N ALA A 282 -3.55 2.71 1.16
CA ALA A 282 -3.17 2.95 2.55
C ALA A 282 -4.07 4.01 3.20
N ILE A 283 -4.51 5.03 2.45
CA ILE A 283 -5.48 6.03 2.93
C ILE A 283 -6.86 5.38 3.14
N ALA A 284 -7.31 4.54 2.22
CA ALA A 284 -8.55 3.79 2.35
C ALA A 284 -8.51 2.79 3.53
N ASP A 285 -7.37 2.19 3.84
CA ASP A 285 -7.20 1.37 5.04
C ASP A 285 -7.42 2.18 6.33
N LEU A 286 -6.89 3.41 6.41
CA LEU A 286 -7.14 4.32 7.53
C LEU A 286 -8.63 4.62 7.71
N HIS A 287 -9.32 5.00 6.62
CA HIS A 287 -10.75 5.28 6.65
C HIS A 287 -11.57 4.05 7.07
N GLN A 288 -11.25 2.87 6.55
CA GLN A 288 -11.94 1.63 6.96
C GLN A 288 -11.72 1.30 8.44
N ARG A 289 -10.50 1.50 8.96
CA ARG A 289 -10.18 1.27 10.36
C ARG A 289 -10.87 2.28 11.27
N LEU A 290 -10.83 3.56 10.91
CA LEU A 290 -11.55 4.62 11.62
C LEU A 290 -13.05 4.34 11.64
N ALA A 291 -13.63 3.92 10.51
CA ALA A 291 -15.03 3.52 10.42
C ALA A 291 -15.38 2.39 11.40
N ARG A 292 -14.54 1.34 11.48
CA ARG A 292 -14.73 0.25 12.45
C ARG A 292 -14.68 0.75 13.89
N CYS A 293 -13.70 1.60 14.22
CA CYS A 293 -13.58 2.16 15.57
C CYS A 293 -14.79 3.05 15.92
N GLN A 294 -15.25 3.91 15.01
CA GLN A 294 -16.43 4.75 15.21
C GLN A 294 -17.71 3.94 15.41
N ASP A 295 -17.90 2.87 14.62
CA ASP A 295 -19.03 1.96 14.76
C ASP A 295 -19.05 1.29 16.15
N LEU A 296 -17.88 0.82 16.63
CA LEU A 296 -17.73 0.27 17.98
C LEU A 296 -18.01 1.29 19.09
N LEU A 297 -17.73 2.57 18.83
CA LEU A 297 -18.00 3.68 19.75
C LEU A 297 -19.44 4.21 19.64
N GLY A 298 -20.27 3.63 18.77
CA GLY A 298 -21.67 4.03 18.56
C GLY A 298 -21.87 5.21 17.60
N ASP A 299 -20.81 5.74 16.99
CA ASP A 299 -20.89 6.80 15.97
C ASP A 299 -21.10 6.18 14.57
N ARG A 300 -22.32 5.68 14.34
CA ARG A 300 -22.66 5.01 13.07
C ARG A 300 -22.65 5.95 11.87
N SER A 301 -22.99 7.22 12.08
CA SER A 301 -23.00 8.23 11.02
C SER A 301 -21.58 8.56 10.57
N GLY A 302 -20.67 8.82 11.52
CA GLY A 302 -19.26 8.99 11.24
C GLY A 302 -18.67 7.76 10.56
N ALA A 303 -18.94 6.57 11.11
CA ALA A 303 -18.47 5.32 10.53
C ALA A 303 -18.86 5.14 9.06
N ARG A 304 -20.12 5.47 8.73
CA ARG A 304 -20.60 5.40 7.34
C ARG A 304 -19.87 6.38 6.44
N GLN A 305 -19.66 7.62 6.88
CA GLN A 305 -18.95 8.64 6.09
C GLN A 305 -17.52 8.19 5.76
N GLU A 306 -16.82 7.64 6.73
CA GLU A 306 -15.48 7.09 6.52
C GLU A 306 -15.49 5.88 5.58
N ALA A 307 -16.48 4.98 5.71
CA ALA A 307 -16.62 3.84 4.81
C ALA A 307 -16.91 4.24 3.36
N VAL A 308 -17.77 5.25 3.13
CA VAL A 308 -18.00 5.85 1.80
C VAL A 308 -16.71 6.39 1.22
N THR A 309 -15.94 7.14 2.02
CA THR A 309 -14.67 7.73 1.57
C THR A 309 -13.66 6.64 1.17
N ALA A 310 -13.58 5.55 1.93
CA ALA A 310 -12.73 4.41 1.59
C ALA A 310 -13.14 3.72 0.27
N VAL A 311 -14.45 3.61 0.03
CA VAL A 311 -14.99 3.08 -1.23
C VAL A 311 -14.61 4.00 -2.39
N GLU A 312 -14.89 5.30 -2.30
CA GLU A 312 -14.57 6.29 -3.35
C GLU A 312 -13.07 6.31 -3.72
N LEU A 313 -12.18 6.24 -2.72
CA LEU A 313 -10.72 6.15 -2.95
C LEU A 313 -10.29 4.89 -3.72
N LEU A 314 -11.12 3.85 -3.70
CA LEU A 314 -10.85 2.54 -4.31
C LEU A 314 -11.74 2.24 -5.51
N ASP A 315 -12.44 3.22 -6.08
CA ASP A 315 -13.42 2.99 -7.15
C ASP A 315 -12.83 2.31 -8.39
N GLY A 316 -11.62 2.73 -8.78
CA GLY A 316 -10.85 2.09 -9.85
C GLY A 316 -9.95 0.94 -9.38
N TRP A 317 -10.02 0.52 -8.10
CA TRP A 317 -9.09 -0.43 -7.51
C TRP A 317 -9.64 -1.85 -7.46
N PRO A 318 -8.94 -2.86 -7.99
CA PRO A 318 -9.41 -4.25 -7.96
C PRO A 318 -9.12 -4.95 -6.63
N GLY A 319 -9.72 -6.13 -6.45
CA GLY A 319 -9.31 -7.10 -5.42
C GLY A 319 -9.86 -6.84 -4.02
N TYR A 320 -9.22 -7.48 -3.03
CA TYR A 320 -9.75 -7.57 -1.67
C TYR A 320 -9.98 -6.23 -0.95
N ARG A 321 -9.15 -5.21 -1.20
CA ARG A 321 -9.25 -3.94 -0.47
C ARG A 321 -10.56 -3.23 -0.78
N ARG A 322 -10.94 -3.19 -2.06
CA ARG A 322 -12.21 -2.63 -2.51
C ARG A 322 -13.38 -3.48 -1.98
N ALA A 323 -13.28 -4.81 -2.09
CA ALA A 323 -14.30 -5.71 -1.57
C ALA A 323 -14.53 -5.56 -0.05
N ALA A 324 -13.46 -5.35 0.72
CA ALA A 324 -13.53 -5.10 2.17
C ALA A 324 -14.21 -3.76 2.48
N ALA A 325 -13.86 -2.69 1.77
CA ALA A 325 -14.47 -1.37 1.95
C ALA A 325 -15.97 -1.39 1.65
N GLU A 326 -16.38 -2.01 0.55
CA GLU A 326 -17.80 -2.15 0.20
C GLU A 326 -18.57 -3.01 1.21
N THR A 327 -17.94 -4.08 1.71
CA THR A 327 -18.56 -4.95 2.73
C THR A 327 -18.80 -4.19 4.02
N LEU A 328 -17.83 -3.38 4.45
CA LEU A 328 -17.99 -2.51 5.61
C LEU A 328 -19.12 -1.49 5.41
N LEU A 329 -19.18 -0.84 4.24
CA LEU A 329 -20.23 0.12 3.92
C LEU A 329 -21.63 -0.54 3.96
N ARG A 330 -21.81 -1.69 3.29
CA ARG A 330 -23.07 -2.45 3.30
C ARG A 330 -23.52 -2.82 4.71
N ARG A 331 -22.58 -3.23 5.58
CA ARG A 331 -22.85 -3.54 6.99
C ARG A 331 -23.38 -2.31 7.74
N LEU A 332 -22.71 -1.17 7.55
CA LEU A 332 -23.09 0.09 8.20
C LEU A 332 -24.45 0.61 7.73
N GLU A 333 -24.82 0.36 6.46
CA GLU A 333 -26.11 0.70 5.87
C GLU A 333 -27.28 -0.21 6.27
N GLY A 334 -27.05 -1.19 7.15
CA GLY A 334 -28.12 -2.01 7.73
C GLY A 334 -28.31 -3.36 7.05
N GLY A 335 -27.36 -3.82 6.23
CA GLY A 335 -27.30 -5.22 5.81
C GLY A 335 -26.99 -6.13 7.01
N THR A 336 -28.01 -6.59 7.73
CA THR A 336 -27.87 -7.61 8.78
C THR A 336 -27.63 -8.99 8.18
N GLY A 337 -26.79 -9.78 8.85
CA GLY A 337 -26.24 -11.05 8.37
C GLY A 337 -27.27 -12.12 8.00
N SER A 338 -27.01 -12.75 6.86
CA SER A 338 -27.46 -14.08 6.39
C SER A 338 -27.07 -14.24 4.91
N GLY A 339 -27.05 -13.15 4.13
CA GLY A 339 -26.68 -13.14 2.69
C GLY A 339 -25.22 -12.76 2.36
N LEU A 340 -24.34 -12.59 3.36
CA LEU A 340 -22.96 -12.11 3.17
C LEU A 340 -21.95 -13.23 2.89
N LEU A 341 -22.25 -14.44 3.34
CA LEU A 341 -21.40 -15.62 3.19
C LEU A 341 -21.89 -16.43 1.98
N THR A 342 -20.95 -16.93 1.19
CA THR A 342 -21.28 -17.92 0.15
C THR A 342 -21.77 -19.21 0.83
N PRO A 343 -22.52 -20.08 0.14
CA PRO A 343 -22.97 -21.36 0.72
C PRO A 343 -21.84 -22.15 1.37
N ARG A 344 -20.67 -22.15 0.72
CA ARG A 344 -19.46 -22.82 1.22
C ARG A 344 -18.87 -22.17 2.46
N GLU A 345 -18.91 -20.84 2.55
CA GLU A 345 -18.48 -20.12 3.74
C GLU A 345 -19.45 -20.33 4.90
N THR A 346 -20.75 -20.43 4.63
CA THR A 346 -21.76 -20.80 5.64
C THR A 346 -21.51 -22.21 6.19
N GLU A 347 -21.21 -23.20 5.34
CA GLU A 347 -20.79 -24.54 5.77
C GLU A 347 -19.54 -24.49 6.67
N VAL A 348 -18.52 -23.69 6.28
CA VAL A 348 -17.30 -23.53 7.08
C VAL A 348 -17.59 -22.84 8.41
N VAL A 349 -18.45 -21.84 8.44
CA VAL A 349 -18.89 -21.17 9.68
C VAL A 349 -19.61 -22.11 10.62
N ALA A 350 -20.50 -22.98 10.11
CA ALA A 350 -21.18 -24.00 10.91
C ALA A 350 -20.17 -24.94 11.59
N LEU A 351 -19.20 -25.46 10.82
CA LEU A 351 -18.19 -26.36 11.35
C LEU A 351 -17.20 -25.65 12.31
N LEU A 352 -16.97 -24.35 12.12
CA LEU A 352 -16.23 -23.53 13.09
C LEU A 352 -17.00 -23.36 14.40
N ALA A 353 -18.32 -23.19 14.35
CA ALA A 353 -19.19 -23.08 15.52
C ALA A 353 -19.22 -24.39 16.33
N GLU A 354 -19.09 -25.53 15.66
CA GLU A 354 -18.88 -26.86 16.28
C GLU A 354 -17.48 -27.05 16.88
N GLY A 355 -16.56 -26.09 16.71
CA GLY A 355 -15.21 -26.14 17.28
C GLY A 355 -14.17 -26.92 16.46
N LEU A 356 -14.48 -27.29 15.21
CA LEU A 356 -13.58 -28.10 14.39
C LEU A 356 -12.35 -27.30 13.93
N THR A 357 -11.19 -27.96 13.88
CA THR A 357 -9.96 -27.41 13.28
C THR A 357 -10.03 -27.39 11.75
N ASN A 358 -9.23 -26.54 11.09
CA ASN A 358 -9.19 -26.49 9.61
C ASN A 358 -8.93 -27.86 8.96
N ARG A 359 -8.18 -28.74 9.64
CA ARG A 359 -7.92 -30.11 9.17
C ARG A 359 -9.16 -30.99 9.25
N GLN A 360 -9.93 -30.87 10.31
CA GLN A 360 -11.20 -31.60 10.47
C GLN A 360 -12.26 -31.07 9.50
N ILE A 361 -12.34 -29.75 9.31
CA ILE A 361 -13.23 -29.11 8.32
C ILE A 361 -12.87 -29.56 6.90
N ALA A 362 -11.57 -29.59 6.56
CA ALA A 362 -11.08 -30.05 5.27
C ALA A 362 -11.50 -31.49 4.97
N ASN A 363 -11.37 -32.39 5.97
CA ASN A 363 -11.80 -33.77 5.86
C ASN A 363 -13.33 -33.90 5.71
N ARG A 364 -14.10 -33.08 6.42
CA ARG A 364 -15.58 -33.09 6.39
C ARG A 364 -16.13 -32.58 5.05
N LEU A 365 -15.49 -31.56 4.48
CA LEU A 365 -15.91 -30.90 3.24
C LEU A 365 -15.22 -31.45 1.98
N PHE A 366 -14.33 -32.44 2.13
CA PHE A 366 -13.52 -33.04 1.07
C PHE A 366 -12.73 -32.00 0.24
N ILE A 367 -12.04 -31.07 0.93
CA ILE A 367 -11.19 -30.02 0.32
C ILE A 367 -9.84 -29.93 1.01
N ALA A 368 -8.88 -29.22 0.41
CA ALA A 368 -7.57 -29.00 1.02
C ALA A 368 -7.64 -28.10 2.28
N VAL A 369 -6.78 -28.35 3.26
CA VAL A 369 -6.67 -27.54 4.50
C VAL A 369 -6.39 -26.06 4.21
N LYS A 370 -5.60 -25.78 3.16
CA LYS A 370 -5.31 -24.43 2.70
C LYS A 370 -6.57 -23.73 2.18
N THR A 371 -7.45 -24.43 1.49
CA THR A 371 -8.73 -23.91 1.00
C THR A 371 -9.64 -23.53 2.17
N VAL A 372 -9.67 -24.33 3.24
CA VAL A 372 -10.39 -23.95 4.47
C VAL A 372 -9.82 -22.67 5.08
N ALA A 373 -8.49 -22.53 5.17
CA ALA A 373 -7.87 -21.31 5.70
C ALA A 373 -8.26 -20.06 4.90
N VAL A 374 -8.35 -20.17 3.57
CA VAL A 374 -8.84 -19.10 2.70
C VAL A 374 -10.31 -18.78 3.00
N HIS A 375 -11.17 -19.79 3.13
CA HIS A 375 -12.57 -19.56 3.53
C HIS A 375 -12.67 -18.86 4.88
N VAL A 376 -11.90 -19.28 5.90
CA VAL A 376 -11.88 -18.61 7.21
C VAL A 376 -11.42 -17.16 7.09
N SER A 377 -10.39 -16.88 6.29
CA SER A 377 -9.94 -15.51 6.03
C SER A 377 -11.03 -14.66 5.35
N ASN A 378 -11.72 -15.22 4.35
CA ASN A 378 -12.82 -14.55 3.67
C ASN A 378 -14.02 -14.33 4.60
N ILE A 379 -14.33 -15.28 5.48
CA ILE A 379 -15.37 -15.15 6.50
C ILE A 379 -15.01 -14.02 7.46
N LEU A 380 -13.78 -13.98 7.98
CA LEU A 380 -13.32 -12.91 8.86
C LEU A 380 -13.44 -11.55 8.18
N ALA A 381 -13.00 -11.46 6.92
CA ALA A 381 -13.13 -10.25 6.11
C ALA A 381 -14.60 -9.84 5.88
N LYS A 382 -15.49 -10.79 5.58
CA LYS A 382 -16.91 -10.55 5.32
C LYS A 382 -17.72 -10.22 6.57
N THR A 383 -17.35 -10.81 7.70
CA THR A 383 -18.02 -10.60 8.99
C THR A 383 -17.43 -9.42 9.76
N GLY A 384 -16.25 -8.93 9.37
CA GLY A 384 -15.52 -7.89 10.08
C GLY A 384 -14.94 -8.35 11.42
N LEU A 385 -14.81 -9.66 11.62
CA LEU A 385 -14.30 -10.28 12.84
C LEU A 385 -12.79 -10.56 12.71
N SER A 386 -12.10 -10.57 13.84
CA SER A 386 -10.64 -10.65 13.89
C SER A 386 -10.13 -12.05 14.19
N THR A 387 -10.95 -12.90 14.83
CA THR A 387 -10.53 -14.25 15.22
C THR A 387 -11.55 -15.32 14.86
N ARG A 388 -11.07 -16.55 14.63
CA ARG A 388 -11.93 -17.72 14.41
C ARG A 388 -12.89 -17.97 15.57
N THR A 389 -12.49 -17.62 16.78
CA THR A 389 -13.31 -17.77 18.00
C THR A 389 -14.43 -16.75 18.01
N GLU A 390 -14.15 -15.51 17.59
CA GLU A 390 -15.18 -14.50 17.35
C GLU A 390 -16.18 -14.95 16.28
N VAL A 391 -15.70 -15.55 15.18
CA VAL A 391 -16.57 -16.11 14.13
C VAL A 391 -17.47 -17.22 14.67
N ALA A 392 -16.91 -18.17 15.43
CA ALA A 392 -17.67 -19.25 16.05
C ALA A 392 -18.74 -18.71 17.01
N ALA A 393 -18.36 -17.78 17.89
CA ALA A 393 -19.28 -17.17 18.84
C ALA A 393 -20.32 -16.27 18.17
N TRP A 394 -19.96 -15.58 17.08
CA TRP A 394 -20.88 -14.84 16.24
C TRP A 394 -21.92 -15.75 15.62
N ALA A 395 -21.49 -16.84 14.98
CA ALA A 395 -22.37 -17.80 14.31
C ALA A 395 -23.44 -18.39 15.23
N LEU A 396 -23.05 -18.70 16.48
CA LEU A 396 -23.96 -19.19 17.52
C LEU A 396 -24.98 -18.13 17.98
N ARG A 397 -24.64 -16.84 17.92
CA ARG A 397 -25.52 -15.73 18.34
C ARG A 397 -26.42 -15.19 17.23
N SER A 398 -25.95 -15.20 15.98
CA SER A 398 -26.63 -14.59 14.84
C SER A 398 -27.59 -15.53 14.11
N GLY A 399 -27.72 -16.79 14.54
CA GLY A 399 -28.55 -17.78 13.86
C GLY A 399 -28.06 -18.13 12.45
N ALA A 400 -26.80 -17.82 12.13
CA ALA A 400 -26.20 -18.08 10.82
C ALA A 400 -26.02 -19.58 10.51
N VAL A 401 -26.36 -20.43 11.48
CA VAL A 401 -26.34 -21.89 11.39
C VAL A 401 -27.76 -22.37 11.61
N ASP A 402 -28.51 -22.59 10.53
CA ASP A 402 -29.74 -23.37 10.62
C ASP A 402 -29.35 -24.81 11.00
N SER A 403 -29.76 -25.23 12.18
CA SER A 403 -29.53 -26.59 12.69
C SER A 403 -30.29 -27.58 11.79
N PRO A 404 -29.64 -28.59 11.17
CA PRO A 404 -30.38 -29.69 10.59
C PRO A 404 -31.04 -30.44 11.76
N ALA A 405 -32.37 -30.48 11.72
CA ALA A 405 -33.19 -31.24 12.64
C ALA A 405 -32.61 -32.65 12.84
N ALA A 406 -32.44 -33.03 14.10
CA ALA A 406 -32.26 -34.42 14.47
C ALA A 406 -33.42 -35.25 13.90
N SER A 407 -33.08 -36.30 13.16
CA SER A 407 -33.93 -37.46 12.91
C SER A 407 -33.03 -38.68 12.73
#